data_AF-A0A257H3U5-F1
#
_entry.id   AF-A0A257H3U5-F1
#
_cell.length_a   1.000
_cell.length_b   1.000
_cell.length_c   1.000
_cell.angle_alpha   90.00
_cell.angle_beta   90.00
_cell.angle_gamma   90.00
#
_symmetry.space_group_name_H-M   'P 1'
#
loop_
_entity.id
_entity.type
_entity.pdbx_description
1 polymer ?
#
loop_
_entity_poly.entity_id
_entity_poly.type
_entity_poly.pdbx_seq_one_letter_code
_entity_poly.pdbx_strand_id
1 'polypeptide(L)'
;MKFTPLDARTQKTASQVVYQIFPERFAIGGGKTSAEKRQHPSYKLPGLVKHDWDTMEFSPPWSNHFCGGDLDGITDHLDYLVDLGITNVYL
;
A
#
# COMPACT_ATOMS: atom_id res chain seq x y z
N MET A 1 7.61 42.40 -9.84
CA MET A 1 6.85 41.38 -9.08
C MET A 1 7.51 41.22 -7.72
N LYS A 2 6.76 41.22 -6.62
CA LYS A 2 7.32 40.91 -5.29
C LYS A 2 7.33 39.40 -5.12
N PHE A 3 8.50 38.82 -4.89
CA PHE A 3 8.64 37.42 -4.53
C PHE A 3 8.39 37.30 -3.02
N THR A 4 7.34 36.58 -2.63
CA THR A 4 7.12 36.18 -1.25
C THR A 4 7.65 34.75 -1.11
N PRO A 5 8.69 34.52 -0.29
CA PRO A 5 9.17 33.16 -0.04
C PRO A 5 8.04 32.30 0.53
N LEU A 6 7.99 31.04 0.11
CA LEU A 6 7.10 30.06 0.72
C LEU A 6 7.49 29.87 2.20
N ASP A 7 6.50 29.70 3.07
CA ASP A 7 6.76 29.29 4.44
C ASP A 7 7.34 27.86 4.47
N ALA A 8 8.01 27.51 5.57
CA ALA A 8 8.73 26.24 5.70
C ALA A 8 7.84 25.00 5.50
N ARG A 9 6.56 25.07 5.93
CA ARG A 9 5.62 23.96 5.74
C ARG A 9 5.29 23.80 4.26
N THR A 10 4.93 24.89 3.58
CA THR A 10 4.62 24.85 2.15
C THR A 10 5.82 24.41 1.32
N GLN A 11 7.03 24.89 1.65
CA GLN A 11 8.25 24.46 1.00
C GLN A 11 8.50 22.96 1.18
N LYS A 12 8.36 22.44 2.40
CA LYS A 12 8.51 21.00 2.70
C LYS A 12 7.52 20.15 1.93
N THR A 13 6.24 20.54 1.89
CA THR A 13 5.19 19.75 1.21
C THR A 13 5.33 19.82 -0.31
N ALA A 14 5.67 20.98 -0.87
CA ALA A 14 5.85 21.15 -2.31
C ALA A 14 7.07 20.40 -2.88
N SER A 15 8.04 20.06 -2.04
CA SER A 15 9.25 19.32 -2.45
C SER A 15 9.15 17.80 -2.30
N GLN A 16 7.99 17.24 -1.95
CA GLN A 16 7.86 15.80 -1.73
C GLN A 16 7.78 15.00 -3.03
N VAL A 17 8.31 13.78 -2.97
CA VAL A 17 8.11 12.70 -3.95
C VAL A 17 7.10 11.75 -3.35
N VAL A 18 5.92 11.68 -3.97
CA VAL A 18 4.77 10.92 -3.47
C VAL A 18 4.71 9.54 -4.12
N TYR A 19 4.56 8.50 -3.31
CA TYR A 19 4.29 7.14 -3.78
C TYR A 19 2.89 6.72 -3.33
N GLN A 20 2.03 6.37 -4.28
CA GLN A 20 0.70 5.84 -3.99
C GLN A 20 0.78 4.33 -3.77
N ILE A 21 0.25 3.86 -2.64
CA ILE A 21 0.19 2.46 -2.28
C ILE A 21 -1.28 2.05 -2.21
N PHE A 22 -1.65 0.98 -2.92
CA PHE A 22 -2.89 0.27 -2.67
C PHE A 22 -2.59 -0.92 -1.73
N PRO A 23 -2.92 -0.85 -0.42
CA PRO A 23 -2.33 -1.73 0.60
C PRO A 23 -2.49 -3.22 0.31
N GLU A 24 -3.66 -3.62 -0.19
CA GLU A 24 -3.99 -5.00 -0.52
C GLU A 24 -2.97 -5.63 -1.48
N ARG A 25 -2.43 -4.83 -2.40
CA ARG A 25 -1.59 -5.29 -3.52
C ARG A 25 -0.12 -4.90 -3.40
N PHE A 26 0.30 -4.30 -2.28
CA PHE A 26 1.66 -3.80 -2.14
C PHE A 26 2.61 -4.81 -1.52
N ALA A 27 2.33 -5.26 -0.30
CA ALA A 27 3.15 -6.23 0.41
C ALA A 27 2.36 -6.96 1.48
N ILE A 28 2.75 -8.20 1.78
CA ILE A 28 2.23 -8.97 2.92
C ILE A 28 3.14 -8.76 4.12
N GLY A 29 2.60 -8.22 5.20
CA GLY A 29 3.40 -7.95 6.41
C GLY A 29 3.52 -9.10 7.39
N GLY A 30 4.54 -9.00 8.24
CA GLY A 30 4.73 -9.83 9.42
C GLY A 30 5.30 -11.21 9.12
N GLY A 31 6.04 -11.36 8.02
CA GLY A 31 6.66 -12.62 7.61
C GLY A 31 5.67 -13.73 7.27
N LYS A 32 4.42 -13.37 6.98
CA LYS A 32 3.32 -14.30 6.67
C LYS A 32 3.19 -14.53 5.18
N THR A 33 2.60 -15.65 4.83
CA THR A 33 2.10 -15.96 3.49
C THR A 33 0.71 -15.38 3.29
N SER A 34 0.31 -15.22 2.02
CA SER A 34 -1.06 -14.85 1.66
C SER A 34 -2.09 -15.80 2.26
N ALA A 35 -1.80 -17.11 2.26
CA ALA A 35 -2.65 -18.13 2.84
C ALA A 35 -2.90 -17.89 4.35
N GLU A 36 -1.87 -17.54 5.11
CA GLU A 36 -1.98 -17.24 6.53
C GLU A 36 -2.77 -15.94 6.80
N LYS A 37 -2.53 -14.87 6.03
CA LYS A 37 -3.30 -13.61 6.19
C LYS A 37 -4.79 -13.83 5.96
N ARG A 38 -5.13 -14.57 4.90
CA ARG A 38 -6.53 -14.82 4.49
C ARG A 38 -7.28 -15.79 5.43
N GLN A 39 -6.64 -16.33 6.47
CA GLN A 39 -7.33 -17.02 7.57
C GLN A 39 -8.00 -16.07 8.56
N HIS A 40 -7.60 -14.79 8.56
CA HIS A 40 -8.17 -13.77 9.44
C HIS A 40 -9.69 -13.62 9.21
N PRO A 41 -10.51 -13.40 10.26
CA PRO A 41 -11.97 -13.33 10.14
C PRO A 41 -12.49 -12.32 9.10
N SER A 42 -11.77 -11.22 8.87
CA SER A 42 -12.12 -10.22 7.85
C SER A 42 -12.18 -10.79 6.42
N TYR A 43 -11.43 -11.85 6.12
CA TYR A 43 -11.41 -12.52 4.81
C TYR A 43 -12.46 -13.64 4.69
N LYS A 44 -13.35 -13.78 5.69
CA LYS A 44 -14.45 -14.76 5.69
C LYS A 44 -15.80 -14.13 5.36
N LEU A 45 -15.83 -12.84 5.01
CA LEU A 45 -17.06 -12.17 4.62
C LEU A 45 -17.65 -12.80 3.34
N PRO A 46 -18.99 -12.91 3.21
CA PRO A 46 -19.63 -13.47 2.02
C PRO A 46 -19.22 -12.72 0.75
N GLY A 47 -18.99 -13.47 -0.33
CA GLY A 47 -18.71 -12.90 -1.66
C GLY A 47 -17.27 -12.46 -1.89
N LEU A 48 -16.36 -12.64 -0.93
CA LEU A 48 -14.93 -12.40 -1.15
C LEU A 48 -14.28 -13.54 -1.94
N VAL A 49 -13.40 -13.16 -2.87
CA VAL A 49 -12.56 -14.06 -3.65
C VAL A 49 -11.12 -13.93 -3.17
N LYS A 50 -10.57 -15.03 -2.67
CA LYS A 50 -9.25 -15.11 -2.06
C LYS A 50 -8.25 -15.65 -3.06
N HIS A 51 -7.13 -14.96 -3.19
CA HIS A 51 -6.07 -15.28 -4.16
C HIS A 51 -4.72 -15.47 -3.47
N ASP A 52 -3.87 -16.31 -4.04
CA ASP A 52 -2.46 -16.34 -3.66
C ASP A 52 -1.77 -15.07 -4.15
N TRP A 53 -0.62 -14.73 -3.56
CA TRP A 53 0.04 -13.44 -3.82
C TRP A 53 0.40 -13.24 -5.29
N ASP A 54 0.90 -14.29 -5.95
CA ASP A 54 1.37 -14.25 -7.34
C ASP A 54 0.24 -14.43 -8.38
N THR A 55 -1.03 -14.37 -7.95
CA THR A 55 -2.17 -14.51 -8.86
C THR A 55 -2.27 -13.28 -9.76
N MET A 56 -2.17 -13.48 -11.07
CA MET A 56 -2.27 -12.40 -12.07
C MET A 56 -3.65 -12.30 -12.72
N GLU A 57 -4.45 -13.36 -12.64
CA GLU A 57 -5.75 -13.45 -13.30
C GLU A 57 -6.88 -13.14 -12.32
N PHE A 58 -7.56 -12.01 -12.55
CA PHE A 58 -8.73 -11.57 -11.80
C PHE A 58 -9.91 -11.42 -12.75
N SER A 59 -11.15 -11.54 -12.26
CA SER A 59 -12.36 -11.45 -13.08
C SER A 59 -13.45 -10.69 -12.33
N PRO A 60 -14.30 -9.89 -12.99
CA PRO A 60 -15.34 -9.12 -12.31
C PRO A 60 -16.18 -9.97 -11.32
N PRO A 61 -16.57 -9.39 -10.15
CA PRO A 61 -16.38 -8.00 -9.76
C PRO A 61 -14.99 -7.71 -9.16
N TRP A 62 -14.31 -6.65 -9.61
CA TRP A 62 -12.91 -6.37 -9.22
C TRP A 62 -12.69 -6.08 -7.73
N SER A 63 -13.69 -5.55 -7.04
CA SER A 63 -13.58 -5.05 -5.67
C SER A 63 -13.61 -6.14 -4.59
N ASN A 64 -13.90 -7.39 -4.95
CA ASN A 64 -14.01 -8.49 -3.99
C ASN A 64 -12.78 -9.41 -3.97
N HIS A 65 -11.71 -9.05 -4.68
CA HIS A 65 -10.48 -9.84 -4.77
C HIS A 65 -9.44 -9.46 -3.73
N PHE A 66 -8.96 -10.45 -3.00
CA PHE A 66 -8.10 -10.28 -1.84
C PHE A 66 -6.88 -11.23 -1.87
N CYS A 67 -5.68 -10.66 -1.82
CA CYS A 67 -4.38 -11.31 -1.84
C CYS A 67 -3.67 -11.27 -0.48
N GLY A 68 -4.08 -10.42 0.46
CA GLY A 68 -3.57 -10.42 1.84
C GLY A 68 -2.59 -9.30 2.22
N GLY A 69 -2.40 -8.29 1.36
CA GLY A 69 -1.54 -7.15 1.67
C GLY A 69 -2.15 -6.22 2.72
N ASP A 70 -1.30 -5.57 3.51
CA ASP A 70 -1.71 -4.76 4.66
C ASP A 70 -0.66 -3.74 5.13
N LEU A 71 -1.00 -3.00 6.20
CA LEU A 71 -0.15 -1.92 6.73
C LEU A 71 1.17 -2.43 7.32
N ASP A 72 1.19 -3.63 7.89
CA ASP A 72 2.44 -4.26 8.33
C ASP A 72 3.36 -4.48 7.13
N GLY A 73 2.81 -4.90 5.98
CA GLY A 73 3.60 -5.09 4.75
C GLY A 73 4.20 -3.79 4.24
N ILE A 74 3.46 -2.68 4.37
CA ILE A 74 3.99 -1.34 4.07
C ILE A 74 5.13 -0.99 5.02
N THR A 75 4.95 -1.25 6.31
CA THR A 75 5.96 -0.98 7.35
C THR A 75 7.25 -1.76 7.11
N ASP A 76 7.13 -3.04 6.76
CA ASP A 76 8.26 -3.92 6.44
C ASP A 76 9.07 -3.45 5.21
N HIS A 77 8.52 -2.57 4.37
CA HIS A 77 9.15 -2.05 3.14
C HIS A 77 9.42 -0.54 3.18
N LEU A 78 9.40 0.10 4.35
CA LEU A 78 9.72 1.53 4.45
C LEU A 78 11.17 1.83 4.00
N ASP A 79 12.11 0.94 4.30
CA ASP A 79 13.51 1.09 3.86
C ASP A 79 13.62 1.09 2.32
N TYR A 80 12.87 0.22 1.63
CA TYR A 80 12.78 0.22 0.17
C TYR A 80 12.26 1.56 -0.38
N LEU A 81 11.23 2.13 0.26
CA LEU A 81 10.67 3.42 -0.17
C LEU A 81 11.66 4.57 0.07
N VAL A 82 12.39 4.54 1.18
CA VAL A 82 13.45 5.51 1.48
C VAL A 82 14.60 5.41 0.47
N ASP A 83 15.05 4.19 0.16
CA ASP A 83 16.11 3.95 -0.83
C ASP A 83 15.71 4.42 -2.24
N LEU A 84 14.43 4.33 -2.58
CA LEU A 84 13.88 4.86 -3.82
C LEU A 84 13.77 6.40 -3.84
N GLY A 85 13.98 7.07 -2.70
CA GLY A 85 13.89 8.53 -2.55
C GLY A 85 12.47 9.04 -2.30
N ILE A 86 11.54 8.17 -1.90
CA ILE A 86 10.17 8.54 -1.57
C ILE A 86 10.16 9.29 -0.24
N THR A 87 9.41 10.39 -0.19
CA THR A 87 9.31 11.24 1.00
C THR A 87 7.88 11.40 1.50
N ASN A 88 6.90 10.88 0.75
CA ASN A 88 5.50 10.83 1.17
C ASN A 88 4.81 9.59 0.60
N VAL A 89 3.95 8.97 1.41
CA VAL A 89 3.13 7.84 0.99
C VAL A 89 1.67 8.26 1.00
N TYR A 90 0.96 7.97 -0.09
CA TYR A 90 -0.49 8.13 -0.21
C TYR A 90 -1.13 6.74 -0.18
N LEU A 91 -2.01 6.48 0.79
CA LEU A 91 -2.73 5.22 0.97
C LEU A 91 -4.18 5.31 0.47
#